data_AF-A0AAE1MDQ0-F1
#
_entry.id   AF-A0AAE1MDQ0-F1
#
_cell.length_a   1.000
_cell.length_b   1.000
_cell.length_c   1.000
_cell.angle_alpha   90.00
_cell.angle_beta   90.00
_cell.angle_gamma   90.00
#
_symmetry.space_group_name_H-M   'P 1'
#
loop_
_entity.id
_entity.type
_entity.pdbx_description
1 polymer ?
#
loop_
_entity_poly.entity_id
_entity_poly.type
_entity_poly.pdbx_seq_one_letter_code
_entity_poly.pdbx_strand_id
1 'polypeptide(L)'
;METKMCARKLGKIKRRCGFTQELYIDPVGLAGGLALWWCDSIALTVLYKSKNIIHVCIESTSMGLPKFLSLVYGPPKDRERRVVWELMKSLAATIKDSWLVVGDFNDLVSQAKKEGADQDP
;
A
#
# COMPACT_ATOMS: atom_id res chain seq x y z
N MET A 1 -1.05 -2.80 -3.07
CA MET A 1 -0.57 -3.01 -4.46
C MET A 1 -1.48 -2.22 -5.38
N GLU A 2 -0.94 -1.45 -6.34
CA GLU A 2 -1.75 -0.59 -7.21
C GLU A 2 -2.68 -1.45 -8.08
N THR A 3 -3.98 -1.18 -8.03
CA THR A 3 -4.95 -1.90 -8.82
C THR A 3 -5.57 -0.99 -9.85
N LYS A 4 -4.99 -0.97 -11.05
CA LYS A 4 -5.51 -0.31 -12.26
C LYS A 4 -6.79 -0.99 -12.80
N MET A 5 -7.58 -1.60 -11.92
CA MET A 5 -8.76 -2.40 -12.23
C MET A 5 -9.85 -2.13 -11.20
N CYS A 6 -11.12 -2.09 -11.64
CA CYS A 6 -12.26 -1.90 -10.74
C CYS A 6 -12.51 -3.13 -9.85
N ALA A 7 -13.06 -2.89 -8.65
CA ALA A 7 -13.32 -3.89 -7.61
C ALA A 7 -14.02 -5.17 -8.12
N ARG A 8 -14.94 -5.04 -9.09
CA ARG A 8 -15.67 -6.18 -9.67
C ARG A 8 -14.78 -7.20 -10.38
N LYS A 9 -13.70 -6.77 -11.07
CA LYS A 9 -12.74 -7.68 -11.71
C LYS A 9 -11.82 -8.32 -10.68
N LEU A 10 -11.42 -7.53 -9.68
CA LEU A 10 -10.56 -7.94 -8.58
C LEU A 10 -11.22 -9.04 -7.73
N GLY A 11 -12.52 -8.96 -7.44
CA GLY A 11 -13.22 -10.00 -6.68
C GLY A 11 -13.23 -11.39 -7.33
N LYS A 12 -13.12 -11.50 -8.66
CA LYS A 12 -12.97 -12.81 -9.34
C LYS A 12 -11.57 -13.40 -9.14
N ILE A 13 -10.55 -12.55 -9.18
CA ILE A 13 -9.15 -12.96 -8.96
C ILE A 13 -8.95 -13.36 -7.50
N LYS A 14 -9.47 -12.57 -6.55
CA LYS A 14 -9.45 -12.87 -5.12
C LYS A 14 -9.90 -14.31 -4.83
N ARG A 15 -11.07 -14.68 -5.34
CA ARG A 15 -11.64 -16.03 -5.15
C ARG A 15 -10.75 -17.14 -5.71
N ARG A 16 -10.11 -16.90 -6.86
CA ARG A 16 -9.16 -17.86 -7.44
C ARG A 16 -7.89 -18.01 -6.62
N CYS A 17 -7.47 -16.96 -5.92
CA CYS A 17 -6.31 -16.97 -5.03
C CYS A 17 -6.64 -17.50 -3.61
N GLY A 18 -7.90 -17.85 -3.33
CA GLY A 18 -8.31 -18.41 -2.04
C GLY A 18 -8.49 -17.40 -0.90
N PHE A 19 -8.43 -16.10 -1.16
CA PHE A 19 -8.70 -15.08 -0.14
C PHE A 19 -10.20 -14.89 0.05
N THR A 20 -10.62 -14.64 1.29
CA THR A 20 -12.04 -14.54 1.68
C THR A 20 -12.46 -13.09 1.91
N GLN A 21 -11.57 -12.25 2.45
CA GLN A 21 -11.82 -10.85 2.77
C GLN A 21 -11.14 -9.88 1.79
N GLU A 22 -11.68 -8.66 1.70
CA GLU A 22 -11.17 -7.63 0.82
C GLU A 22 -11.42 -6.21 1.35
N LEU A 23 -10.49 -5.32 1.01
CA LEU A 23 -10.62 -3.88 1.13
C LEU A 23 -10.08 -3.25 -0.15
N TYR A 24 -10.91 -2.44 -0.80
CA TYR A 24 -10.51 -1.67 -1.97
C TYR A 24 -10.63 -0.18 -1.68
N ILE A 25 -9.69 0.58 -2.22
CA ILE A 25 -9.79 2.00 -2.43
C ILE A 25 -9.77 2.18 -3.94
N ASP A 26 -10.83 2.77 -4.48
CA ASP A 26 -10.97 2.94 -5.91
C ASP A 26 -9.90 3.89 -6.48
N PRO A 27 -9.46 3.66 -7.73
CA PRO A 27 -8.61 4.60 -8.44
C PRO A 27 -9.35 5.92 -8.67
N VAL A 28 -8.59 7.02 -8.77
CA VAL A 28 -9.13 8.32 -9.20
C VAL A 28 -8.81 8.46 -10.69
N GLY A 29 -9.82 8.25 -11.53
CA GLY A 29 -9.65 8.21 -12.99
C GLY A 29 -8.97 6.91 -13.46
N LEU A 30 -7.91 7.02 -14.26
CA LEU A 30 -7.17 5.88 -14.83
C LEU A 30 -5.96 5.41 -13.99
N ALA A 31 -5.71 6.06 -12.85
CA ALA A 31 -4.50 5.85 -12.06
C ALA A 31 -4.82 5.56 -10.58
N GLY A 32 -3.94 4.77 -9.95
CA GLY A 32 -4.02 4.43 -8.54
C GLY A 32 -4.93 3.24 -8.26
N GLY A 33 -5.54 3.29 -7.08
CA GLY A 33 -6.32 2.21 -6.50
C GLY A 33 -5.45 1.33 -5.61
N LEU A 34 -5.94 1.00 -4.42
CA LEU A 34 -5.28 0.10 -3.49
C LEU A 34 -6.20 -1.07 -3.19
N ALA A 35 -5.65 -2.27 -3.22
CA ALA A 35 -6.33 -3.47 -2.74
C ALA A 35 -5.55 -4.14 -1.62
N LEU A 36 -6.30 -4.63 -0.64
CA LEU A 36 -5.83 -5.54 0.41
C LEU A 36 -6.77 -6.75 0.45
N TRP A 37 -6.20 -7.95 0.39
CA TRP A 37 -6.92 -9.22 0.54
C TRP A 37 -6.32 -10.03 1.68
N TRP A 38 -7.18 -10.72 2.42
CA TRP A 38 -6.76 -11.59 3.51
C TRP A 38 -7.77 -12.74 3.71
N CYS A 39 -7.42 -13.68 4.58
CA CYS A 39 -8.26 -14.82 4.93
C CYS A 39 -9.01 -14.56 6.24
N ASP A 40 -10.18 -15.19 6.42
CA ASP A 40 -11.04 -15.05 7.61
C ASP A 40 -10.34 -15.47 8.90
N SER A 41 -9.31 -16.30 8.78
CA SER A 41 -8.43 -16.68 9.89
C SER A 41 -7.60 -15.52 10.45
N ILE A 42 -7.52 -14.39 9.74
CA ILE A 42 -6.80 -13.20 10.17
C ILE A 42 -7.82 -12.12 10.56
N ALA A 43 -7.95 -11.89 11.86
CA ALA A 43 -8.67 -10.74 12.38
C ALA A 43 -7.86 -9.46 12.13
N LEU A 44 -8.48 -8.48 11.50
CA LEU A 44 -7.84 -7.24 11.08
C LEU A 44 -8.82 -6.08 11.22
N THR A 45 -8.32 -4.99 11.80
CA THR A 45 -9.06 -3.73 11.96
C THR A 45 -8.39 -2.61 11.15
N VAL A 46 -9.16 -1.93 10.31
CA VAL A 46 -8.69 -0.79 9.53
C VAL A 46 -8.62 0.44 10.43
N LEU A 47 -7.41 0.96 10.64
CA LEU A 47 -7.19 2.14 11.48
C LEU A 47 -7.19 3.44 10.67
N TYR A 48 -6.66 3.38 9.46
CA TYR A 48 -6.61 4.53 8.56
C TYR A 48 -6.62 4.07 7.10
N LYS A 49 -7.31 4.82 6.24
CA LYS A 49 -7.27 4.59 4.79
C LYS A 49 -7.36 5.89 4.01
N SER A 50 -6.59 5.99 2.93
CA SER A 50 -6.60 7.08 1.96
C SER A 50 -6.17 6.53 0.59
N LYS A 51 -6.27 7.34 -0.47
CA LYS A 51 -5.81 6.96 -1.82
C LYS A 51 -4.35 6.45 -1.90
N ASN A 52 -3.53 6.76 -0.89
CA ASN A 52 -2.11 6.43 -0.84
C ASN A 52 -1.73 5.46 0.27
N ILE A 53 -2.55 5.27 1.31
CA ILE A 53 -2.19 4.42 2.45
C ILE A 53 -3.39 3.63 2.92
N ILE A 54 -3.20 2.32 3.14
CA ILE A 54 -4.06 1.50 4.01
C ILE A 54 -3.23 1.14 5.23
N HIS A 55 -3.68 1.53 6.42
CA HIS A 55 -3.05 1.17 7.69
C HIS A 55 -4.01 0.38 8.56
N VAL A 56 -3.55 -0.77 9.04
CA VAL A 56 -4.38 -1.77 9.71
C VAL A 56 -3.67 -2.32 10.95
N CYS A 57 -4.47 -2.69 11.95
CA CYS A 57 -4.05 -3.49 13.09
C CYS A 57 -4.42 -4.95 12.80
N ILE A 58 -3.47 -5.85 12.97
CA ILE A 58 -3.71 -7.29 12.93
C ILE A 58 -3.95 -7.75 14.37
N GLU A 59 -5.12 -8.33 14.62
CA GLU A 59 -5.56 -8.78 15.94
C GLU A 59 -5.15 -10.24 16.22
N SER A 60 -4.30 -10.81 15.35
CA SER A 60 -3.91 -12.21 15.42
C SER A 60 -3.18 -12.56 16.71
N THR A 61 -3.53 -13.73 17.26
CA THR A 61 -2.81 -14.40 18.35
C THR A 61 -1.71 -15.33 17.82
N SER A 62 -1.59 -15.49 16.50
CA SER A 62 -0.58 -16.37 15.90
C SER A 62 0.82 -15.76 15.96
N MET A 63 1.80 -16.57 16.39
CA MET A 63 3.21 -16.17 16.41
C MET A 63 3.70 -15.82 15.00
N GLY A 64 4.29 -14.63 14.84
CA GLY A 64 5.07 -14.25 13.66
C GLY A 64 4.45 -13.20 12.73
N LEU A 65 3.20 -12.78 12.95
CA LEU A 65 2.62 -11.65 12.20
C LEU A 65 2.95 -10.30 12.87
N PRO A 66 3.16 -9.23 12.07
CA PRO A 66 3.33 -7.89 12.63
C PRO A 66 2.02 -7.41 13.25
N LYS A 67 2.09 -6.62 14.33
CA LYS A 67 0.91 -6.03 14.96
C LYS A 67 0.23 -5.01 14.04
N PHE A 68 1.04 -4.27 13.29
CA PHE A 68 0.57 -3.26 12.34
C PHE A 68 1.06 -3.56 10.93
N LEU A 69 0.22 -3.27 9.94
CA LEU A 69 0.57 -3.31 8.53
C LEU A 69 0.18 -1.99 7.86
N SER A 70 1.09 -1.41 7.11
CA SER A 70 0.82 -0.28 6.22
C SER A 70 1.10 -0.66 4.77
N LEU A 71 0.07 -0.61 3.93
CA LEU A 71 0.23 -0.63 2.48
C LEU A 71 0.35 0.80 1.97
N VAL A 72 1.48 1.14 1.36
CA VAL A 72 1.77 2.49 0.88
C VAL A 72 1.84 2.52 -0.64
N TYR A 73 1.28 3.57 -1.23
CA TYR A 73 1.46 3.96 -2.61
C TYR A 73 1.91 5.41 -2.66
N GLY A 74 3.21 5.59 -2.88
CA GLY A 74 3.82 6.89 -3.09
C GLY A 74 3.34 7.48 -4.41
N PRO A 75 2.79 8.69 -4.43
CA PRO A 75 2.39 9.34 -5.67
C PRO A 75 3.63 9.79 -6.48
N PRO A 76 3.52 9.88 -7.82
CA PRO A 76 4.65 10.24 -8.68
C PRO A 76 5.10 11.70 -8.49
N LYS A 77 4.21 12.57 -8.02
CA LYS A 77 4.52 13.99 -7.78
C LYS A 77 5.20 14.17 -6.43
N ASP A 78 6.39 14.76 -6.43
CA ASP A 78 7.22 14.99 -5.24
C ASP A 78 6.47 15.67 -4.08
N ARG A 79 5.64 16.69 -4.37
CA ARG A 79 4.87 17.38 -3.35
C ARG A 79 3.88 16.45 -2.65
N GLU A 80 3.16 15.62 -3.40
CA GLU A 80 2.22 14.65 -2.83
C GLU A 80 2.99 13.53 -2.10
N ARG A 81 4.18 13.14 -2.58
CA ARG A 81 5.01 12.11 -1.96
C ARG A 81 5.51 12.55 -0.58
N ARG A 82 5.91 13.82 -0.44
CA ARG A 82 6.26 14.40 0.87
C ARG A 82 5.10 14.32 1.86
N VAL A 83 3.87 14.58 1.42
CA VAL A 83 2.68 14.46 2.30
C VAL A 83 2.49 13.03 2.80
N VAL A 84 2.63 12.03 1.92
CA VAL A 84 2.59 10.61 2.32
C VAL A 84 3.70 10.29 3.32
N TRP A 85 4.91 10.83 3.11
CA TRP A 85 6.04 10.61 4.00
C TRP A 85 5.88 11.26 5.37
N GLU A 86 5.35 12.48 5.45
CA GLU A 86 5.00 13.11 6.72
C GLU A 86 3.98 12.29 7.51
N LEU A 87 2.94 11.78 6.82
CA LEU A 87 1.95 10.92 7.45
C LEU A 87 2.56 9.61 7.97
N MET A 88 3.47 9.00 7.20
CA MET A 88 4.20 7.81 7.63
C MET A 88 5.08 8.09 8.85
N LYS A 89 5.73 9.25 8.92
CA LYS A 89 6.50 9.67 10.11
C LYS A 89 5.59 9.86 11.32
N SER A 90 4.41 10.45 11.15
CA SER A 90 3.43 10.58 12.24
C SER A 90 2.95 9.22 12.75
N LEU A 91 2.71 8.24 11.86
CA LEU A 91 2.37 6.87 12.27
C LEU A 91 3.54 6.19 12.99
N ALA A 92 4.77 6.33 12.46
CA ALA A 92 5.97 5.77 13.08
C ALA A 92 6.18 6.28 14.52
N ALA A 93 5.83 7.54 14.80
CA ALA A 93 5.96 8.13 16.12
C ALA A 93 4.97 7.56 17.16
N THR A 94 3.86 6.96 16.73
CA THR A 94 2.82 6.44 17.63
C THR A 94 2.87 4.92 17.79
N ILE A 95 3.45 4.20 16.83
CA ILE A 95 3.53 2.74 16.83
C ILE A 95 4.67 2.27 17.73
N LYS A 96 4.34 1.43 18.72
CA LYS A 96 5.30 0.85 19.67
C LYS A 96 5.52 -0.66 19.52
N ASP A 97 4.74 -1.31 18.66
CA ASP A 97 4.80 -2.75 18.37
C ASP A 97 5.38 -3.02 16.98
N SER A 98 5.47 -4.30 16.62
CA SER A 98 5.94 -4.72 15.30
C SER A 98 5.09 -4.12 14.17
N TRP A 99 5.78 -3.49 13.22
CA TRP A 99 5.16 -2.77 12.11
C TRP A 99 5.81 -3.17 10.81
N LEU A 100 4.99 -3.68 9.89
CA LEU A 100 5.41 -3.98 8.53
C LEU A 100 4.87 -2.90 7.60
N VAL A 101 5.75 -2.31 6.81
CA VAL A 101 5.39 -1.36 5.75
C VAL A 101 5.75 -1.99 4.41
N VAL A 102 4.76 -2.10 3.52
CA VAL A 102 4.93 -2.65 2.18
C VAL A 102 4.30 -1.70 1.19
N GLY A 103 4.90 -1.53 0.02
CA GLY A 103 4.35 -0.61 -0.95
C GLY A 103 5.25 -0.34 -2.12
N ASP A 104 4.69 0.42 -3.04
CA ASP A 104 5.48 1.16 -4.03
C ASP A 104 5.62 2.58 -3.51
N PHE A 105 6.82 2.98 -3.10
CA PHE A 105 7.05 4.30 -2.53
C PHE A 105 7.26 5.36 -3.62
N ASN A 106 7.43 4.97 -4.89
CA ASN A 106 7.81 5.86 -6.01
C ASN A 106 8.94 6.84 -5.62
N ASP A 107 9.84 6.40 -4.74
CA ASP A 107 11.03 7.16 -4.43
C ASP A 107 12.08 6.85 -5.49
N LEU A 108 12.65 7.91 -6.06
CA LEU A 108 13.85 7.82 -6.88
C LEU A 108 15.02 7.43 -5.98
N VAL A 109 15.06 6.19 -5.48
CA VAL A 109 16.26 5.57 -4.92
C VAL A 109 17.19 5.18 -6.08
N SER A 110 17.49 6.15 -6.94
CA SER A 110 18.72 6.27 -7.72
C SER A 110 18.66 7.61 -8.48
N GLN A 111 19.25 8.66 -7.93
CA GLN A 111 19.80 9.73 -8.78
C GLN A 111 20.96 9.21 -9.67
N ALA A 112 21.35 7.93 -9.52
CA ALA A 112 22.37 7.25 -10.30
C ALA A 112 21.88 6.54 -11.59
N LYS A 113 20.62 6.71 -12.02
CA LYS A 113 20.18 6.26 -13.36
C LYS A 113 19.35 7.34 -14.07
N LYS A 114 20.05 8.39 -14.49
CA LYS A 114 19.71 9.19 -15.67
C LYS A 114 20.95 9.40 -16.53
N GLU A 115 21.71 8.32 -16.78
CA GLU A 115 22.57 8.24 -17.96
C GLU A 115 21.80 7.45 -19.01
N GLY A 116 21.28 8.19 -19.97
CA GLY A 116 20.33 7.74 -20.98
C GLY A 116 19.56 8.94 -21.53
N ALA A 117 20.23 10.08 -21.66
CA ALA A 117 19.83 11.06 -22.65
C ALA A 117 20.56 10.65 -23.91
N ASP A 118 19.80 10.25 -24.93
CA ASP A 118 20.24 10.17 -26.31
C ASP A 118 21.10 11.39 -26.62
N GLN A 119 22.38 11.17 -26.87
CA GLN A 119 23.12 11.98 -27.82
C GLN A 119 23.13 11.19 -29.12
N ASP A 120 22.10 11.40 -29.92
CA ASP A 120 22.18 11.06 -31.34
C ASP A 120 22.91 12.22 -32.07
N PRO A 121 23.84 11.90 -33.00
CA PRO A 121 24.75 12.85 -33.63
C PRO A 121 24.12 13.82 -34.65
#